data_AF-A0A238WHU0-F1
#
_entry.id   AF-A0A238WHU0-F1
#
_cell.length_a   1.000
_cell.length_b   1.000
_cell.length_c   1.000
_cell.angle_alpha   90.00
_cell.angle_beta   90.00
_cell.angle_gamma   90.00
#
_symmetry.space_group_name_H-M   'P 1'
#
loop_
_entity.id
_entity.type
_entity.pdbx_description
1 polymer ?
#
loop_
_entity_poly.entity_id
_entity_poly.type
_entity_poly.pdbx_seq_one_letter_code
_entity_poly.pdbx_strand_id
1 'polypeptide(L)'
;MSYMPNVIAFRPRPAAEPLRRPSALIRAAREGQAGWRRERDLKRVLRSDHCPAPGTSLPRLRAEESALNNARLQHAADYDMHRHVMLMIAILAEMRAAVAGAPVPVRTSARIGAAMLASVGAVLSGPGTAIPAHP
;
A
#
# COMPACT_ATOMS: atom_id res chain seq x y z
N MET A 1 -16.77 -60.50 16.35
CA MET A 1 -15.73 -59.45 16.29
C MET A 1 -16.38 -58.13 15.87
N SER A 2 -16.49 -57.17 16.79
CA SER A 2 -17.11 -55.86 16.54
C SER A 2 -16.10 -54.93 15.85
N TYR A 3 -16.42 -54.45 14.66
CA TYR A 3 -15.61 -53.45 13.95
C TYR A 3 -16.00 -52.07 14.48
N MET A 4 -15.15 -51.46 15.30
CA MET A 4 -15.29 -50.05 15.70
C MET A 4 -14.58 -49.19 14.63
N PRO A 5 -15.30 -48.42 13.80
CA PRO A 5 -14.63 -47.46 12.93
C PRO A 5 -14.25 -46.23 13.76
N ASN A 6 -12.98 -46.13 14.15
CA ASN A 6 -12.43 -44.87 14.67
C ASN A 6 -12.22 -43.91 13.50
N VAL A 7 -13.30 -43.26 13.07
CA VAL A 7 -13.23 -42.15 12.13
C VAL A 7 -12.83 -40.93 12.94
N ILE A 8 -11.56 -40.55 12.84
CA ILE A 8 -11.13 -39.18 13.17
C ILE A 8 -11.83 -38.27 12.16
N ALA A 9 -13.07 -37.87 12.47
CA ALA A 9 -13.79 -36.90 11.68
C ALA A 9 -13.08 -35.56 11.89
N PHE A 10 -12.17 -35.22 10.97
CA PHE A 10 -11.68 -33.86 10.85
C PHE A 10 -12.90 -32.98 10.56
N ARG A 11 -13.45 -32.33 11.59
CA ARG A 11 -14.40 -31.24 11.40
C ARG A 11 -13.58 -30.03 11.00
N PRO A 12 -13.60 -29.58 9.73
CA PRO A 12 -13.00 -28.31 9.38
C PRO A 12 -13.68 -27.23 10.22
N ARG A 13 -12.89 -26.44 10.95
CA ARG A 13 -13.41 -25.27 11.66
C ARG A 13 -14.05 -24.36 10.60
N PRO A 14 -15.35 -24.04 10.68
CA PRO A 14 -15.96 -23.16 9.71
C PRO A 14 -15.21 -21.82 9.72
N ALA A 15 -14.80 -21.38 8.53
CA ALA A 15 -14.03 -20.16 8.36
C ALA A 15 -14.91 -18.95 8.75
N ALA A 16 -14.49 -18.22 9.79
CA ALA A 16 -15.10 -16.95 10.15
C ALA A 16 -14.69 -15.88 9.13
N GLU A 17 -15.69 -15.33 8.42
CA GLU A 17 -15.66 -14.20 7.49
C GLU A 17 -14.75 -14.30 6.23
N PRO A 18 -15.10 -13.60 5.12
CA PRO A 18 -14.29 -13.60 3.92
C PRO A 18 -12.96 -12.90 4.20
N LEU A 19 -11.89 -13.70 4.13
CA LEU A 19 -10.51 -13.32 4.45
C LEU A 19 -10.06 -12.12 3.60
N ARG A 20 -10.21 -10.88 4.10
CA ARG A 20 -9.70 -9.68 3.41
C ARG A 20 -8.17 -9.70 3.25
N ARG A 21 -7.46 -10.40 4.14
CA ARG A 21 -6.25 -11.21 3.90
C ARG A 21 -6.16 -12.15 5.10
N PRO A 22 -5.84 -13.45 4.93
CA PRO A 22 -5.70 -14.36 6.07
C PRO A 22 -4.69 -13.78 7.06
N SER A 23 -5.12 -13.52 8.30
CA SER A 23 -4.29 -12.91 9.35
C SER A 23 -2.96 -13.66 9.55
N ALA A 24 -2.94 -14.96 9.24
CA ALA A 24 -1.74 -15.79 9.18
C ALA A 24 -0.68 -15.28 8.18
N LEU A 25 -1.04 -14.84 6.98
CA LEU A 25 -0.07 -14.33 5.98
C LEU A 25 0.61 -13.06 6.45
N ILE A 26 -0.17 -12.14 7.05
CA ILE A 26 0.37 -10.91 7.59
C ILE A 26 1.28 -11.19 8.79
N ARG A 27 0.91 -12.14 9.66
CA ARG A 27 1.77 -12.58 10.76
C ARG A 27 3.08 -13.18 10.25
N ALA A 28 3.02 -14.12 9.32
CA ALA A 28 4.20 -14.71 8.69
C ALA A 28 5.10 -13.65 8.05
N ALA A 29 4.49 -12.67 7.37
CA ALA A 29 5.23 -11.58 6.75
C ALA A 29 5.89 -10.63 7.75
N ARG A 30 5.28 -10.43 8.93
CA ARG A 30 5.87 -9.64 10.02
C ARG A 30 7.10 -10.34 10.61
N GLU A 31 6.98 -11.63 10.93
CA GLU A 31 8.12 -12.42 11.44
C GLU A 31 9.24 -12.50 10.39
N GLY A 32 8.88 -12.68 9.12
CA GLY A 32 9.82 -12.72 8.00
C GLY A 32 10.58 -11.40 7.75
N GLN A 33 10.15 -10.27 8.33
CA GLN A 33 10.89 -9.02 8.20
C GLN A 33 12.30 -9.10 8.82
N ALA A 34 12.52 -9.93 9.84
CA ALA A 34 13.80 -10.03 10.54
C ALA A 34 14.93 -10.54 9.62
N GLY A 35 14.60 -11.41 8.66
CA GLY A 35 15.57 -11.96 7.69
C GLY A 35 15.62 -11.22 6.36
N TRP A 36 14.76 -10.22 6.15
CA TRP A 36 14.59 -9.56 4.86
C TRP A 36 15.76 -8.62 4.56
N ARG A 37 16.42 -8.84 3.41
CA ARG A 37 17.46 -7.96 2.86
C ARG A 37 16.99 -7.38 1.54
N ARG A 38 16.65 -6.09 1.54
CA ARG A 38 16.02 -5.39 0.41
C ARG A 38 16.74 -5.62 -0.92
N GLU A 39 18.06 -5.39 -0.97
CA GLU A 39 18.85 -5.43 -2.20
C GLU A 39 18.88 -6.83 -2.83
N ARG A 40 18.96 -7.87 -1.99
CA ARG A 40 19.04 -9.28 -2.43
C ARG A 40 17.65 -9.84 -2.72
N ASP A 41 16.73 -9.68 -1.79
CA ASP A 41 15.47 -10.39 -1.79
C ASP A 41 14.44 -9.72 -2.69
N LEU A 42 14.45 -8.39 -2.81
CA LEU A 42 13.54 -7.68 -3.72
C LEU A 42 13.81 -8.07 -5.19
N LYS A 43 15.10 -8.18 -5.56
CA LYS A 43 15.52 -8.67 -6.88
C LYS A 43 15.03 -10.08 -7.16
N ARG A 44 15.14 -10.98 -6.19
CA ARG A 44 14.68 -12.37 -6.32
C ARG A 44 13.15 -12.44 -6.46
N VAL A 45 12.43 -11.69 -5.64
CA VAL A 45 10.95 -11.65 -5.66
C VAL A 45 10.44 -11.07 -6.98
N LEU A 46 11.03 -9.97 -7.45
CA LEU A 46 10.67 -9.33 -8.72
C LEU A 46 11.32 -9.97 -9.94
N ARG A 47 12.20 -10.95 -9.77
CA ARG A 47 13.02 -11.54 -10.85
C ARG A 47 13.69 -10.44 -11.70
N SER A 48 14.30 -9.45 -11.04
CA SER A 48 14.92 -8.29 -11.65
C SER A 48 16.43 -8.23 -11.37
N ASP A 49 17.19 -7.68 -12.31
CA ASP A 49 18.65 -7.60 -12.19
C ASP A 49 19.12 -6.50 -11.23
N HIS A 50 18.32 -5.44 -11.10
CA HIS A 50 18.61 -4.30 -10.23
C HIS A 50 17.53 -4.14 -9.14
N CYS A 51 17.94 -3.54 -8.02
CA CYS A 51 17.03 -3.17 -6.94
C CYS A 51 16.43 -1.80 -7.26
N PRO A 52 15.10 -1.68 -7.42
CA PRO A 52 14.47 -0.40 -7.72
C PRO A 52 14.56 0.57 -6.52
N ALA A 53 14.32 1.85 -6.80
CA ALA A 53 14.24 2.87 -5.76
C ALA A 53 13.12 2.55 -4.73
N PRO A 54 13.24 3.00 -3.46
CA PRO A 54 12.24 2.75 -2.43
C PRO A 54 10.83 3.11 -2.87
N GLY A 55 9.89 2.17 -2.73
CA GLY A 55 8.46 2.40 -2.98
C GLY A 55 8.03 2.32 -4.44
N THR A 56 8.94 2.43 -5.42
CA THR A 56 8.58 2.37 -6.84
C THR A 56 8.14 0.97 -7.28
N SER A 57 8.56 -0.06 -6.54
CA SER A 57 8.17 -1.45 -6.79
C SER A 57 6.79 -1.84 -6.26
N LEU A 58 6.16 -1.01 -5.43
CA LEU A 58 4.89 -1.32 -4.76
C LEU A 58 3.73 -1.65 -5.71
N PRO A 59 3.50 -0.93 -6.82
CA PRO A 59 2.42 -1.27 -7.76
C PRO A 59 2.59 -2.68 -8.34
N ARG A 60 3.82 -3.04 -8.73
CA ARG A 60 4.13 -4.36 -9.29
C ARG A 60 3.95 -5.47 -8.25
N LEU A 61 4.46 -5.27 -7.04
CA LEU A 61 4.30 -6.24 -5.95
C LEU A 61 2.82 -6.49 -5.62
N ARG A 62 1.99 -5.44 -5.63
CA ARG A 62 0.54 -5.55 -5.41
C ARG A 62 -0.16 -6.33 -6.53
N ALA A 63 0.25 -6.11 -7.78
CA ALA A 63 -0.29 -6.87 -8.91
C ALA A 63 0.05 -8.37 -8.81
N GLU A 64 1.31 -8.71 -8.52
CA GLU A 64 1.74 -10.10 -8.33
C GLU A 64 1.03 -10.76 -7.14
N GLU A 65 0.82 -10.02 -6.05
CA GLU A 65 0.10 -10.57 -4.90
C GLU A 65 -1.39 -10.77 -5.18
N SER A 66 -2.01 -9.86 -5.92
CA SER A 66 -3.41 -10.01 -6.34
C SER A 66 -3.59 -11.27 -7.18
N ALA A 67 -2.65 -11.56 -8.08
CA ALA A 67 -2.67 -12.79 -8.88
C ALA A 67 -2.57 -14.05 -8.00
N LEU A 68 -1.65 -14.08 -7.03
CA LEU A 68 -1.55 -15.22 -6.10
C LEU A 68 -2.77 -15.36 -5.19
N ASN A 69 -3.36 -14.24 -4.75
CA ASN A 69 -4.59 -14.31 -3.97
C ASN A 69 -5.75 -14.87 -4.79
N ASN A 70 -5.84 -14.54 -6.08
CA ASN A 70 -6.82 -15.14 -6.98
C ASN A 70 -6.58 -16.65 -7.13
N ALA A 71 -5.34 -17.08 -7.37
CA ALA A 71 -4.98 -18.51 -7.43
C ALA A 71 -5.35 -19.24 -6.13
N ARG A 72 -5.09 -18.63 -4.97
CA ARG A 72 -5.48 -19.16 -3.64
C ARG A 72 -7.00 -19.34 -3.52
N LEU A 73 -7.77 -18.34 -3.93
CA LEU A 73 -9.24 -18.36 -3.85
C LEU A 73 -9.87 -19.39 -4.81
N GLN A 74 -9.22 -19.64 -5.94
CA GLN A 74 -9.65 -20.61 -6.94
C GLN A 74 -9.15 -22.03 -6.64
N HIS A 75 -8.39 -22.23 -5.56
CA HIS A 75 -7.71 -23.49 -5.26
C HIS A 75 -6.86 -24.01 -6.44
N ALA A 76 -6.23 -23.07 -7.16
CA ALA A 76 -5.47 -23.40 -8.35
C ALA A 76 -4.23 -24.25 -7.99
N ALA A 77 -3.90 -25.21 -8.85
CA ALA A 77 -2.80 -26.14 -8.62
C ALA A 77 -1.41 -25.48 -8.62
N ASP A 78 -1.30 -24.29 -9.21
CA ASP A 78 -0.10 -23.47 -9.29
C ASP A 78 0.04 -22.47 -8.12
N TYR A 79 -0.88 -22.50 -7.15
CA TYR A 79 -0.81 -21.64 -5.97
C TYR A 79 0.42 -21.96 -5.11
N ASP A 80 1.32 -20.97 -4.99
CA ASP A 80 2.51 -21.04 -4.16
C ASP A 80 2.36 -20.17 -2.90
N MET A 81 2.11 -20.84 -1.76
CA MET A 81 2.03 -20.20 -0.44
C MET A 81 3.34 -19.53 -0.02
N HIS A 82 4.49 -20.14 -0.31
CA HIS A 82 5.79 -19.59 0.06
C HIS A 82 6.04 -18.27 -0.70
N ARG A 83 5.73 -18.25 -2.01
CA ARG A 83 5.81 -17.01 -2.79
C ARG A 83 4.83 -15.94 -2.28
N HIS A 84 3.63 -16.33 -1.83
CA HIS A 84 2.66 -15.37 -1.27
C HIS A 84 3.21 -14.70 -0.01
N VAL A 85 3.82 -15.48 0.90
CA VAL A 85 4.48 -14.92 2.09
C VAL A 85 5.62 -14.00 1.69
N MET A 86 6.47 -14.39 0.73
CA MET A 86 7.57 -13.54 0.24
C MET A 86 7.09 -12.21 -0.35
N LEU A 87 6.00 -12.20 -1.12
CA LEU A 87 5.40 -10.95 -1.61
C LEU A 87 4.85 -10.09 -0.48
N MET A 88 4.25 -10.69 0.55
CA MET A 88 3.79 -9.96 1.73
C MET A 88 4.95 -9.35 2.52
N ILE A 89 6.06 -10.08 2.67
CA ILE A 89 7.28 -9.54 3.29
C ILE A 89 7.78 -8.34 2.48
N ALA A 90 7.89 -8.49 1.16
CA ALA A 90 8.38 -7.45 0.25
C ALA A 90 7.50 -6.19 0.28
N ILE A 91 6.18 -6.34 0.26
CA ILE A 91 5.24 -5.19 0.31
C ILE A 91 5.40 -4.42 1.62
N LEU A 92 5.44 -5.11 2.77
CA LEU A 92 5.61 -4.44 4.06
C LEU A 92 6.99 -3.75 4.17
N ALA A 93 8.04 -4.39 3.67
CA ALA A 93 9.37 -3.82 3.64
C ALA A 93 9.43 -2.57 2.75
N GLU A 94 8.86 -2.63 1.54
CA GLU A 94 8.85 -1.50 0.60
C GLU A 94 7.97 -0.35 1.07
N MET A 95 6.87 -0.62 1.76
CA MET A 95 6.07 0.43 2.39
C MET A 95 6.89 1.17 3.45
N ARG A 96 7.66 0.45 4.28
CA ARG A 96 8.56 1.08 5.28
C ARG A 96 9.67 1.87 4.60
N ALA A 97 10.29 1.32 3.56
CA ALA A 97 11.35 1.99 2.81
C ALA A 97 10.83 3.26 2.12
N ALA A 98 9.62 3.24 1.58
CA ALA A 98 8.99 4.41 0.97
C ALA A 98 8.77 5.55 1.97
N VAL A 99 8.33 5.23 3.19
CA VAL A 99 8.16 6.22 4.26
C VAL A 99 9.50 6.78 4.72
N ALA A 100 10.53 5.93 4.87
CA ALA A 100 11.86 6.36 5.29
C ALA A 100 12.58 7.20 4.23
N GLY A 101 12.33 6.93 2.95
CA GLY A 101 12.89 7.69 1.82
C GLY A 101 12.14 8.97 1.47
N ALA A 102 10.94 9.18 2.03
CA ALA A 102 10.21 10.42 1.83
C ALA A 102 10.87 11.55 2.64
N PRO A 103 11.12 12.73 2.06
CA PRO A 103 11.59 13.87 2.83
C PRO A 103 10.53 14.22 3.88
N VAL A 104 10.89 14.14 5.16
CA VAL A 104 10.01 14.54 6.26
C VAL A 104 9.65 16.02 6.03
N PRO A 105 8.37 16.39 5.80
CA PRO A 105 8.00 17.79 5.78
C PRO A 105 8.21 18.30 7.20
N VAL A 106 9.23 19.16 7.39
CA VAL A 106 9.39 19.93 8.61
C VAL A 106 8.08 20.66 8.82
N ARG A 107 7.33 20.24 9.83
CA ARG A 107 6.07 20.85 10.21
C ARG A 107 6.43 22.16 10.88
N THR A 108 6.70 23.20 10.09
CA THR A 108 6.75 24.56 10.60
C THR A 108 5.40 24.81 11.22
N SER A 109 5.38 24.94 12.54
CA SER A 109 4.24 25.39 13.33
C SER A 109 3.89 26.81 12.90
N ALA A 110 3.26 26.95 11.74
CA ALA A 110 2.66 28.21 11.32
C ALA A 110 1.51 28.46 12.29
N ARG A 111 1.72 29.43 13.18
CA ARG A 111 0.71 29.91 14.12
C ARG A 111 -0.57 30.21 13.32
N ILE A 112 -1.64 29.50 13.66
CA ILE A 112 -2.99 29.80 13.20
C ILE A 112 -3.34 31.15 13.83
N GLY A 113 -3.19 32.23 13.08
CA GLY A 113 -3.57 33.58 13.53
C GLY A 113 -2.75 34.69 12.90
N ALA A 114 -2.99 35.01 11.63
CA ALA A 114 -2.70 36.32 11.02
C ALA A 114 -3.19 36.43 9.55
N ALA A 115 -4.42 36.00 9.24
CA ALA A 115 -4.99 36.24 7.90
C ALA A 115 -6.51 36.43 7.96
N MET A 116 -6.96 37.42 8.73
CA MET A 116 -8.35 37.91 8.66
C MET A 116 -8.45 39.40 8.99
N LEU A 117 -7.70 40.27 8.31
CA LEU A 117 -7.92 41.73 8.28
C LEU A 117 -6.97 42.41 7.28
N ALA A 118 -7.33 42.47 5.99
CA ALA A 118 -6.85 43.50 5.07
C ALA A 118 -7.52 43.38 3.70
N SER A 119 -8.80 43.74 3.61
CA SER A 119 -9.42 44.16 2.35
C SER A 119 -10.74 44.88 2.58
N VAL A 120 -10.68 45.98 3.34
CA VAL A 120 -11.69 47.04 3.29
C VAL A 120 -10.96 48.37 3.12
N GLY A 121 -11.25 49.05 2.01
CA GLY A 121 -11.02 50.50 1.88
C GLY A 121 -9.90 50.90 0.92
N ALA A 122 -10.26 51.16 -0.34
CA ALA A 122 -9.72 52.30 -1.09
C ALA A 122 -10.65 52.59 -2.27
N VAL A 123 -11.54 53.54 -2.03
CA VAL A 123 -12.46 54.16 -2.98
C VAL A 123 -11.76 55.36 -3.62
N LEU A 124 -12.23 55.78 -4.81
CA LEU A 124 -12.03 57.10 -5.45
C LEU A 124 -10.64 57.43 -6.02
N SER A 125 -10.51 57.39 -7.35
CA SER A 125 -10.16 58.60 -8.15
C SER A 125 -10.31 58.34 -9.65
N GLY A 126 -11.12 59.16 -10.34
CA GLY A 126 -11.09 59.31 -11.82
C GLY A 126 -9.85 60.12 -12.27
N PRO A 127 -9.72 60.50 -13.57
CA PRO A 127 -10.75 61.16 -14.39
C PRO A 127 -10.86 60.63 -15.84
N GLY A 128 -11.85 61.15 -16.56
CA GLY A 128 -12.33 60.61 -17.84
C GLY A 128 -11.62 61.07 -19.12
N THR A 129 -12.10 60.53 -20.22
CA THR A 129 -12.00 61.03 -21.61
C THR A 129 -12.82 60.04 -22.47
N ALA A 130 -14.02 60.43 -22.87
CA ALA A 130 -14.35 61.04 -24.17
C ALA A 130 -14.71 59.99 -25.24
N ILE A 131 -16.00 59.96 -25.55
CA ILE A 131 -16.68 59.20 -26.62
C ILE A 131 -16.50 59.95 -27.96
N PRO A 132 -16.32 59.24 -29.08
CA PRO A 132 -17.10 59.56 -30.28
C PRO A 132 -17.68 58.27 -30.91
N ALA A 133 -19.01 58.13 -31.02
CA ALA A 133 -19.88 58.64 -32.08
C ALA A 133 -19.73 57.87 -33.41
N HIS A 134 -20.79 57.12 -33.71
CA HIS A 134 -21.12 56.35 -34.91
C HIS A 134 -21.13 57.19 -36.22
N PRO A 135 -21.00 56.54 -37.39
CA PRO A 135 -21.74 56.94 -38.59
C PRO A 135 -23.17 56.38 -38.60
#